data_AF-A0A6V7Y4R5-F1
#
_entry.id   AF-A0A6V7Y4R5-F1
#
_cell.length_a   1.000
_cell.length_b   1.000
_cell.length_c   1.000
_cell.angle_alpha   90.00
_cell.angle_beta   90.00
_cell.angle_gamma   90.00
#
_symmetry.space_group_name_H-M   'P 1'
#
loop_
_entity.id
_entity.type
_entity.pdbx_description
1 polymer ?
#
loop_
_entity_poly.entity_id
_entity_poly.type
_entity_poly.pdbx_seq_one_letter_code
_entity_poly.pdbx_strand_id
1 'polypeptide(L)'
;MVVDKKNLNKENNIIGGAPRKLAPIHHQIKEQNLIKINNNNDGYCLFYSLLAAHVRLIGNMSRSQFYDYIHGRYGSCGQFKRETLELMEQVGAPLGREEYNAEEWVPPVVDFWNGMYSGQFCFKVFIFDCLGHYKPCFKYGPDNYNSPLLLYFDGSHFNGVTSTGGLFGQPYCLECETVYQRPQQHSATCRAHCLNCSRVGPLYPCPPRNNFFQKM
;
A
#
# COMPACT_ATOMS: atom_id res chain seq x y z
N MET A 1 -65.23 -17.51 12.99
CA MET A 1 -63.83 -17.99 13.00
C MET A 1 -63.07 -17.29 11.90
N VAL A 2 -62.23 -16.31 12.24
CA VAL A 2 -60.88 -16.12 11.67
C VAL A 2 -60.09 -15.42 12.78
N VAL A 3 -58.98 -16.03 13.20
CA VAL A 3 -58.08 -15.49 14.21
C VAL A 3 -57.20 -14.45 13.53
N ASP A 4 -57.46 -13.18 13.81
CA ASP A 4 -56.65 -12.06 13.38
C ASP A 4 -55.38 -12.01 14.22
N LYS A 5 -54.22 -12.22 13.58
CA LYS A 5 -52.91 -12.24 14.24
C LYS A 5 -52.50 -10.81 14.61
N LYS A 6 -53.02 -10.39 15.76
CA LYS A 6 -52.50 -9.29 16.57
C LYS A 6 -50.99 -9.42 16.79
N ASN A 7 -50.34 -8.28 16.64
CA ASN A 7 -49.18 -7.82 17.39
C ASN A 7 -47.83 -8.47 17.11
N LEU A 8 -47.02 -7.76 16.31
CA LEU A 8 -45.70 -7.35 16.78
C LEU A 8 -45.57 -5.83 16.62
N ASN A 9 -45.88 -5.16 17.72
CA ASN A 9 -45.41 -3.85 18.17
C ASN A 9 -45.01 -2.81 17.12
N LYS A 10 -45.96 -1.91 16.86
CA LYS A 10 -45.71 -0.49 16.61
C LYS A 10 -45.02 0.11 17.85
N GLU A 11 -43.71 0.06 17.90
CA GLU A 11 -42.91 1.01 18.68
C GLU A 11 -41.56 1.16 17.96
N ASN A 12 -41.45 2.27 17.22
CA ASN A 12 -40.26 3.10 17.01
C ASN A 12 -40.40 3.87 15.69
N ASN A 13 -41.14 4.98 15.78
CA ASN A 13 -40.98 6.09 14.87
C ASN A 13 -39.49 6.49 14.81
N ILE A 14 -38.87 6.42 13.63
CA ILE A 14 -37.65 7.16 13.30
C ILE A 14 -37.95 7.98 12.04
N ILE A 15 -38.39 9.21 12.29
CA ILE A 15 -38.43 10.29 11.32
C ILE A 15 -37.06 11.00 11.40
N GLY A 16 -36.38 11.14 10.26
CA GLY A 16 -35.23 12.06 10.09
C GLY A 16 -33.83 11.48 10.30
N GLY A 17 -33.27 10.86 9.25
CA GLY A 17 -31.82 10.91 8.94
C GLY A 17 -30.88 9.90 9.59
N ALA A 18 -31.15 8.59 9.50
CA ALA A 18 -30.13 7.57 9.78
C ALA A 18 -28.92 7.78 8.84
N PRO A 19 -27.65 7.68 9.31
CA PRO A 19 -26.52 7.65 8.41
C PRO A 19 -26.77 6.48 7.46
N ARG A 20 -26.87 6.75 6.16
CA ARG A 20 -26.87 5.69 5.15
C ARG A 20 -25.72 4.76 5.55
N LYS A 21 -25.99 3.47 5.76
CA LYS A 21 -24.95 2.46 5.55
C LYS A 21 -24.49 2.74 4.13
N LEU A 22 -23.38 3.48 4.01
CA LEU A 22 -22.77 3.76 2.72
C LEU A 22 -22.60 2.39 2.08
N ALA A 23 -23.06 2.26 0.83
CA ALA A 23 -22.79 1.06 0.06
C ALA A 23 -21.29 0.75 0.18
N PRO A 24 -20.88 -0.54 0.27
CA PRO A 24 -19.48 -0.89 0.33
C PRO A 24 -18.75 -0.12 -0.75
N ILE A 25 -17.84 0.74 -0.31
CA ILE A 25 -17.10 1.58 -1.22
C ILE A 25 -16.15 0.62 -1.96
N HIS A 26 -16.40 0.39 -3.25
CA HIS A 26 -15.57 -0.49 -4.09
C HIS A 26 -14.58 0.37 -4.89
N HIS A 27 -13.43 0.71 -4.30
CA HIS A 27 -12.36 1.40 -5.05
C HIS A 27 -11.22 0.47 -5.38
N GLN A 28 -10.84 0.43 -6.64
CA GLN A 28 -9.65 -0.30 -7.07
C GLN A 28 -8.47 0.66 -7.25
N ILE A 29 -7.28 0.19 -6.89
CA ILE A 29 -6.04 0.86 -7.25
C ILE A 29 -5.92 0.77 -8.77
N LYS A 30 -5.78 1.92 -9.44
CA LYS A 30 -5.67 1.96 -10.90
C LYS A 30 -4.46 1.15 -11.37
N GLU A 31 -4.62 0.34 -12.41
CA GLU A 31 -3.53 -0.51 -12.93
C GLU A 31 -2.24 0.24 -13.23
N GLN A 32 -2.33 1.49 -13.70
CA GLN A 32 -1.17 2.34 -13.99
C GLN A 32 -0.31 2.67 -12.76
N ASN A 33 -0.86 2.50 -11.55
CA ASN A 33 -0.14 2.69 -10.29
C ASN A 33 0.52 1.39 -9.81
N LEU A 34 0.19 0.24 -10.41
CA LEU A 34 0.76 -1.06 -10.06
C LEU A 34 2.11 -1.26 -10.75
N ILE A 35 3.06 -1.83 -10.00
CA ILE A 35 4.30 -2.37 -10.54
C ILE A 35 3.96 -3.75 -11.09
N LYS A 36 3.66 -3.81 -12.40
CA LYS A 36 3.36 -5.06 -13.08
C LYS A 36 4.62 -5.89 -13.21
N ILE A 37 4.69 -6.98 -12.45
CA ILE A 37 5.79 -7.94 -12.49
C ILE A 37 5.32 -9.14 -13.29
N ASN A 38 6.09 -9.53 -14.31
CA ASN A 38 5.88 -10.83 -14.94
C ASN A 38 6.60 -11.87 -14.08
N ASN A 39 5.89 -12.48 -13.15
CA ASN A 39 6.37 -13.65 -12.45
C ASN A 39 6.33 -14.87 -13.41
N ASN A 40 7.36 -15.71 -13.36
CA ASN A 40 7.44 -16.92 -14.22
C ASN A 40 6.52 -18.04 -13.72
N ASN A 41 5.35 -17.71 -13.16
CA ASN A 41 4.44 -18.62 -12.45
C ASN A 41 5.15 -19.47 -11.37
N ASP A 42 6.18 -18.93 -10.73
CA ASP A 42 6.99 -19.61 -9.71
C ASP A 42 6.47 -19.42 -8.27
N GLY A 43 5.26 -18.87 -8.10
CA GLY A 43 4.63 -18.67 -6.79
C GLY A 43 5.18 -17.51 -5.95
N TYR A 44 6.28 -16.88 -6.35
CA TYR A 44 7.01 -15.89 -5.53
C TYR A 44 6.48 -14.46 -5.63
N CYS A 45 5.22 -14.26 -6.07
CA CYS A 45 4.67 -12.94 -6.35
C CYS A 45 4.70 -11.97 -5.16
N LEU A 46 4.53 -12.47 -3.93
CA LEU A 46 4.66 -11.67 -2.71
C LEU A 46 6.08 -11.10 -2.57
N PHE A 47 7.11 -11.93 -2.68
CA PHE A 47 8.51 -11.50 -2.55
C PHE A 47 8.95 -10.59 -3.69
N TYR A 48 8.56 -10.89 -4.92
CA TYR A 48 8.79 -9.98 -6.04
C TYR A 48 8.15 -8.61 -5.77
N SER A 49 6.90 -8.58 -5.31
CA SER A 49 6.20 -7.33 -5.05
C SER A 49 6.82 -6.53 -3.92
N LEU A 50 7.25 -7.19 -2.84
CA LEU A 50 8.00 -6.59 -1.75
C LEU A 50 9.31 -5.99 -2.26
N LEU A 51 10.12 -6.77 -2.97
CA LEU A 51 11.42 -6.31 -3.48
C LEU A 51 11.25 -5.16 -4.49
N ALA A 52 10.28 -5.25 -5.40
CA ALA A 52 10.00 -4.21 -6.37
C ALA A 52 9.54 -2.91 -5.69
N ALA A 53 8.65 -2.98 -4.70
CA ALA A 53 8.23 -1.81 -3.92
C ALA A 53 9.42 -1.20 -3.17
N HIS A 54 10.26 -2.04 -2.58
CA HIS A 54 11.46 -1.63 -1.85
C HIS A 54 12.47 -0.92 -2.76
N VAL A 55 12.89 -1.55 -3.86
CA VAL A 55 13.81 -0.96 -4.85
C VAL A 55 13.22 0.31 -5.46
N ARG A 56 11.91 0.35 -5.70
CA ARG A 56 11.26 1.55 -6.22
C ARG A 56 11.29 2.72 -5.24
N LEU A 57 11.18 2.44 -3.94
CA LEU A 57 11.12 3.42 -2.87
C LEU A 57 12.51 4.00 -2.55
N ILE A 58 13.51 3.15 -2.35
CA ILE A 58 14.84 3.59 -1.86
C ILE A 58 15.95 3.49 -2.91
N GLY A 59 15.69 2.84 -4.05
CA GLY A 59 16.67 2.67 -5.11
C GLY A 59 16.87 3.95 -5.92
N ASN A 60 18.09 4.14 -6.42
CA ASN A 60 18.48 5.31 -7.23
C ASN A 60 18.25 5.11 -8.74
N MET A 61 17.39 4.15 -9.12
CA MET A 61 17.11 3.86 -10.53
C MET A 61 16.13 4.89 -11.12
N SER A 62 16.43 5.37 -12.32
CA SER A 62 15.44 6.07 -13.13
C SER A 62 14.27 5.12 -13.48
N ARG A 63 13.15 5.69 -13.93
CA ARG A 63 11.97 4.89 -14.33
C ARG A 63 12.30 3.85 -15.42
N SER A 64 13.18 4.20 -16.37
CA SER A 64 13.61 3.26 -17.41
C SER A 64 14.46 2.14 -16.83
N GLN A 65 15.48 2.49 -16.03
CA GLN A 65 16.35 1.49 -15.41
C GLN A 65 15.58 0.54 -14.50
N PHE A 66 14.62 1.05 -13.72
CA PHE A 66 13.76 0.23 -12.89
C PHE A 66 12.90 -0.73 -13.72
N TYR A 67 12.33 -0.23 -14.82
CA TYR A 67 11.57 -1.05 -15.76
C TYR A 67 12.44 -2.14 -16.39
N ASP A 68 13.65 -1.80 -16.83
CA ASP A 68 14.59 -2.74 -17.39
C ASP A 68 15.04 -3.80 -16.37
N TYR A 69 15.23 -3.39 -15.11
CA TYR A 69 15.54 -4.26 -13.99
C TYR A 69 14.43 -5.30 -13.73
N ILE A 70 13.18 -4.87 -13.51
CA ILE A 70 12.08 -5.80 -13.17
C ILE A 70 11.67 -6.71 -14.36
N HIS A 71 11.96 -6.29 -15.59
CA HIS A 71 11.66 -7.07 -16.80
C HIS A 71 12.88 -7.76 -17.41
N GLY A 72 14.04 -7.73 -16.73
CA GLY A 72 15.26 -8.41 -17.17
C GLY A 72 15.81 -7.95 -18.52
N ARG A 73 15.62 -6.68 -18.89
CA ARG A 73 16.10 -6.10 -20.14
C ARG A 73 17.53 -5.56 -20.01
N TYR A 74 18.20 -5.40 -21.15
CA TYR A 74 19.49 -4.72 -21.29
C TYR A 74 20.54 -5.09 -20.23
N GLY A 75 20.88 -6.39 -20.14
CA GLY A 75 21.90 -6.88 -19.21
C GLY A 75 21.41 -7.20 -17.79
N SER A 76 20.18 -6.85 -17.44
CA SER A 76 19.56 -7.17 -16.13
C SER A 76 18.89 -8.56 -16.10
N CYS A 77 19.15 -9.40 -17.10
CA CYS A 77 18.47 -10.69 -17.26
C CYS A 77 18.67 -11.56 -16.01
N GLY A 78 17.56 -11.98 -15.40
CA GLY A 78 17.56 -12.82 -14.20
C GLY A 78 18.00 -12.12 -12.92
N GLN A 79 18.42 -10.86 -12.95
CA GLN A 79 18.89 -10.14 -11.76
C GLN A 79 17.77 -10.01 -10.72
N PHE A 80 16.61 -9.49 -11.11
CA PHE A 80 15.48 -9.30 -10.20
C PHE A 80 15.01 -10.63 -9.56
N LYS A 81 15.00 -11.72 -10.34
CA LYS A 81 14.71 -13.07 -9.84
C LYS A 81 15.76 -13.55 -8.85
N ARG A 82 17.04 -13.39 -9.16
CA ARG A 82 18.13 -13.79 -8.27
C ARG A 82 18.06 -13.03 -6.93
N GLU A 83 17.90 -11.71 -6.96
CA GLU A 83 17.78 -10.90 -5.75
C GLU A 83 16.51 -11.24 -4.95
N THR A 84 15.43 -11.66 -5.61
CA THR A 84 14.23 -12.17 -4.92
C THR A 84 14.51 -13.48 -4.19
N LEU A 85 15.26 -14.40 -4.80
CA LEU A 85 15.66 -15.65 -4.16
C LEU A 85 16.64 -15.42 -3.01
N GLU A 86 17.57 -14.47 -3.16
CA GLU A 86 18.48 -14.04 -2.09
C GLU A 86 17.70 -13.47 -0.90
N LEU A 87 16.69 -12.63 -1.15
CA LEU A 87 15.80 -12.13 -0.09
C LEU A 87 15.07 -13.27 0.63
N MET A 88 14.52 -14.22 -0.13
CA MET A 88 13.84 -15.39 0.43
C MET A 88 14.79 -16.21 1.31
N GLU A 89 16.01 -16.45 0.85
CA GLU A 89 17.04 -17.15 1.63
C GLU A 89 17.40 -16.40 2.92
N GLN A 90 17.59 -15.08 2.85
CA GLN A 90 17.95 -14.24 4.01
C GLN A 90 16.89 -14.27 5.11
N VAL A 91 15.62 -14.39 4.76
CA VAL A 91 14.52 -14.48 5.72
C VAL A 91 14.11 -15.92 6.04
N GLY A 92 14.81 -16.92 5.49
CA GLY A 92 14.53 -18.33 5.70
C GLY A 92 13.23 -18.82 5.06
N ALA A 93 12.77 -18.17 3.99
CA ALA A 93 11.58 -18.58 3.25
C ALA A 93 11.84 -19.86 2.44
N PRO A 94 11.04 -20.92 2.62
CA PRO A 94 11.19 -22.15 1.86
C PRO A 94 10.87 -21.89 0.39
N LEU A 95 11.72 -22.36 -0.52
CA LEU A 95 11.49 -22.25 -1.95
C LEU A 95 10.48 -23.30 -2.45
N GLY A 96 9.89 -23.07 -3.61
CA GLY A 96 9.05 -24.05 -4.32
C GLY A 96 7.60 -24.15 -3.84
N ARG A 97 7.12 -23.25 -2.97
CA ARG A 97 5.69 -23.15 -2.65
C ARG A 97 4.93 -22.48 -3.80
N GLU A 98 3.67 -22.89 -3.99
CA GLU A 98 2.76 -22.31 -4.97
C GLU A 98 2.35 -20.87 -4.61
N GLU A 99 2.24 -20.59 -3.31
CA GLU A 99 1.87 -19.28 -2.78
C GLU A 99 2.46 -19.04 -1.39
N TYR A 100 2.48 -17.77 -0.98
CA TYR A 100 3.02 -17.33 0.31
C TYR A 100 2.01 -16.41 1.00
N ASN A 101 1.73 -16.73 2.26
CA ASN A 101 0.83 -15.94 3.09
C ASN A 101 1.52 -14.65 3.56
N ALA A 102 0.84 -13.51 3.41
CA ALA A 102 1.40 -12.21 3.80
C ALA A 102 1.60 -12.06 5.32
N GLU A 103 0.70 -12.60 6.15
CA GLU A 103 0.83 -12.57 7.61
C GLU A 103 2.05 -13.37 8.09
N GLU A 104 2.42 -14.43 7.37
CA GLU A 104 3.61 -15.25 7.67
C GLU A 104 4.91 -14.59 7.18
N TRP A 105 4.92 -14.06 5.94
CA TRP A 105 6.17 -13.72 5.25
C TRP A 105 6.49 -12.23 5.15
N VAL A 106 5.51 -11.33 5.35
CA VAL A 106 5.82 -9.90 5.42
C VAL A 106 6.61 -9.55 6.69
N PRO A 107 6.26 -10.06 7.90
CA PRO A 107 6.99 -9.70 9.11
C PRO A 107 8.50 -9.95 9.05
N PRO A 108 8.98 -11.16 8.68
CA PRO A 108 10.42 -11.43 8.62
C PRO A 108 11.15 -10.53 7.62
N VAL A 109 10.53 -10.22 6.47
CA VAL A 109 11.10 -9.33 5.45
C VAL A 109 11.22 -7.90 5.97
N VAL A 110 10.16 -7.38 6.58
CA VAL A 110 10.14 -6.01 7.12
C VAL A 110 11.13 -5.88 8.28
N ASP A 111 11.20 -6.86 9.17
CA ASP A 111 12.14 -6.85 10.29
C ASP A 111 13.59 -6.94 9.82
N PHE A 112 13.86 -7.79 8.83
CA PHE A 112 15.17 -7.88 8.17
C PHE A 112 15.61 -6.54 7.57
N TRP A 113 14.75 -5.88 6.79
CA TRP A 113 15.07 -4.56 6.22
C TRP A 113 15.21 -3.47 7.27
N ASN A 114 14.35 -3.45 8.30
CA ASN A 114 14.48 -2.49 9.39
C ASN A 114 15.77 -2.68 10.19
N GLY A 115 16.25 -3.91 10.33
CA GLY A 115 17.57 -4.21 10.89
C GLY A 115 18.70 -3.73 9.97
N MET A 116 18.64 -4.07 8.68
CA MET A 116 19.66 -3.74 7.68
C MET A 116 19.82 -2.23 7.47
N TYR A 117 18.72 -1.50 7.42
CA TYR A 117 18.67 -0.06 7.14
C TYR A 117 18.47 0.80 8.38
N SER A 118 18.80 0.25 9.56
CA SER A 118 18.64 0.94 10.84
C SER A 118 19.28 2.33 10.83
N GLY A 119 18.51 3.31 11.30
CA GLY A 119 18.92 4.73 11.32
C GLY A 119 18.73 5.49 10.00
N GLN A 120 18.41 4.83 8.89
CA GLN A 120 18.17 5.47 7.59
C GLN A 120 16.70 5.35 7.16
N PHE A 121 16.18 4.13 7.16
CA PHE A 121 14.82 3.83 6.75
C PHE A 121 14.10 3.07 7.85
N CYS A 122 12.81 3.36 8.02
CA CYS A 122 11.90 2.61 8.88
C CYS A 122 10.70 2.20 8.04
N PHE A 123 10.67 0.94 7.64
CA PHE A 123 9.69 0.38 6.73
C PHE A 123 8.43 -0.08 7.46
N LYS A 124 7.29 0.17 6.79
CA LYS A 124 6.00 -0.41 7.14
C LYS A 124 5.29 -0.82 5.86
N VAL A 125 4.84 -2.07 5.80
CA VAL A 125 4.09 -2.59 4.67
C VAL A 125 2.59 -2.37 4.90
N PHE A 126 1.90 -1.95 3.85
CA PHE A 126 0.45 -1.85 3.77
C PHE A 126 -0.02 -2.63 2.55
N ILE A 127 -0.94 -3.57 2.75
CA ILE A 127 -1.54 -4.37 1.69
C ILE A 127 -3.00 -3.99 1.55
N PHE A 128 -3.39 -3.62 0.34
CA PHE A 128 -4.77 -3.42 -0.06
C PHE A 128 -5.24 -4.60 -0.90
N ASP A 129 -6.54 -4.88 -0.91
CA ASP A 129 -7.12 -5.96 -1.69
C ASP A 129 -8.14 -5.46 -2.71
N CYS A 130 -8.59 -6.38 -3.56
CA CYS A 130 -9.58 -6.13 -4.59
C CYS A 130 -11.01 -5.90 -4.08
N LEU A 131 -11.27 -6.08 -2.77
CA LEU A 131 -12.58 -5.74 -2.17
C LEU A 131 -12.81 -4.23 -2.18
N GLY A 132 -11.71 -3.48 -2.28
CA GLY A 132 -11.71 -2.06 -2.58
C GLY A 132 -11.96 -1.17 -1.37
N HIS A 133 -11.69 -1.70 -0.18
CA HIS A 133 -11.69 -0.94 1.05
C HIS A 133 -10.56 0.10 1.04
N TYR A 134 -10.86 1.28 1.57
CA TYR A 134 -9.81 2.26 1.83
C TYR A 134 -8.86 1.82 2.93
N LYS A 135 -9.25 0.91 3.81
CA LYS A 135 -8.34 0.37 4.82
C LYS A 135 -7.50 -0.76 4.23
N PRO A 136 -6.21 -0.82 4.55
CA PRO A 136 -5.40 -1.98 4.21
C PRO A 136 -6.00 -3.23 4.86
N CYS A 137 -6.03 -4.35 4.14
CA CYS A 137 -6.43 -5.64 4.68
C CYS A 137 -5.35 -6.22 5.60
N PHE A 138 -4.09 -5.83 5.40
CA PHE A 138 -2.96 -6.20 6.24
C PHE A 138 -1.94 -5.08 6.33
N LYS A 139 -1.32 -4.91 7.49
CA LYS A 139 -0.19 -3.98 7.68
C LYS A 139 0.78 -4.51 8.73
N TYR A 140 2.06 -4.30 8.51
CA TYR A 140 3.10 -4.70 9.46
C TYR A 140 4.29 -3.74 9.44
N GLY A 141 4.83 -3.45 10.61
CA GLY A 141 5.97 -2.57 10.83
C GLY A 141 5.69 -1.48 11.88
N PRO A 142 6.74 -0.75 12.30
CA PRO A 142 6.66 0.23 13.39
C PRO A 142 5.66 1.36 13.13
N ASP A 143 5.09 1.97 14.17
CA ASP A 143 4.18 3.11 14.01
C ASP A 143 4.90 4.41 13.63
N ASN A 144 6.17 4.55 13.99
CA ASN A 144 7.04 5.67 13.64
C ASN A 144 7.75 5.51 12.28
N TYR A 145 7.16 4.74 11.36
CA TYR A 145 7.72 4.49 10.04
C TYR A 145 7.86 5.77 9.20
N ASN A 146 8.84 5.79 8.31
CA ASN A 146 9.04 6.87 7.33
C ASN A 146 9.09 6.36 5.88
N SER A 147 9.10 5.03 5.69
CA SER A 147 9.34 4.36 4.40
C SER A 147 8.24 3.33 4.11
N PRO A 148 7.02 3.77 3.77
CA PRO A 148 5.91 2.85 3.53
C PRO A 148 6.07 2.11 2.21
N LEU A 149 5.87 0.81 2.28
CA LEU A 149 5.81 -0.10 1.15
C LEU A 149 4.36 -0.49 0.91
N LEU A 150 3.89 -0.33 -0.31
CA LEU A 150 2.49 -0.53 -0.65
C LEU A 150 2.36 -1.70 -1.61
N LEU A 151 1.52 -2.67 -1.24
CA LEU A 151 1.16 -3.79 -2.08
C LEU A 151 -0.34 -3.80 -2.36
N TYR A 152 -0.71 -4.44 -3.47
CA TYR A 152 -2.09 -4.70 -3.86
C TYR A 152 -2.27 -6.18 -4.19
N PHE A 153 -3.23 -6.82 -3.56
CA PHE A 153 -3.64 -8.19 -3.84
C PHE A 153 -4.92 -8.19 -4.67
N ASP A 154 -4.86 -8.69 -5.90
CA ASP A 154 -6.01 -8.69 -6.80
C ASP A 154 -6.98 -9.87 -6.60
N GLY A 155 -6.70 -10.75 -5.62
CA GLY A 155 -7.42 -11.99 -5.39
C GLY A 155 -6.64 -13.24 -5.82
N SER A 156 -5.59 -13.08 -6.61
CA SER A 156 -4.70 -14.17 -7.04
C SER A 156 -3.22 -13.79 -7.03
N HIS A 157 -2.87 -12.51 -7.17
CA HIS A 157 -1.52 -12.05 -7.37
C HIS A 157 -1.24 -10.79 -6.54
N PHE A 158 -0.06 -10.76 -5.90
CA PHE A 158 0.46 -9.55 -5.28
C PHE A 158 1.15 -8.69 -6.32
N ASN A 159 0.90 -7.38 -6.25
CA ASN A 159 1.57 -6.36 -7.04
C ASN A 159 2.16 -5.30 -6.11
N GLY A 160 3.33 -4.77 -6.43
CA GLY A 160 3.82 -3.53 -5.79
C GLY A 160 3.01 -2.32 -6.25
N VAL A 161 2.95 -1.26 -5.45
CA VAL A 161 2.27 0.00 -5.80
C VAL A 161 3.25 1.16 -5.79
N THR A 162 3.27 1.92 -6.88
CA THR A 162 4.24 3.01 -7.13
C THR A 162 3.88 4.34 -6.49
N SER A 163 2.61 4.58 -6.18
CA SER A 163 2.10 5.88 -5.72
C SER A 163 1.43 5.75 -4.37
N THR A 164 1.93 6.49 -3.40
CA THR A 164 1.47 6.49 -2.01
C THR A 164 0.34 7.49 -1.77
N GLY A 165 0.38 8.65 -2.43
CA GLY A 165 -0.59 9.73 -2.20
C GLY A 165 -1.77 9.79 -3.17
N GLY A 166 -1.88 8.87 -4.15
CA GLY A 166 -2.94 8.87 -5.16
C GLY A 166 -3.56 7.50 -5.41
N LEU A 167 -3.47 6.61 -4.43
CA LEU A 167 -3.84 5.18 -4.49
C LEU A 167 -5.18 4.93 -5.18
N PHE A 168 -6.20 5.68 -4.77
CA PHE A 168 -7.59 5.51 -5.21
C PHE A 168 -8.05 6.60 -6.19
N GLY A 169 -7.12 7.24 -6.90
CA GLY A 169 -7.42 8.42 -7.73
C GLY A 169 -7.79 9.66 -6.91
N GLN A 170 -7.59 9.62 -5.60
CA GLN A 170 -7.76 10.72 -4.65
C GLN A 170 -6.58 10.74 -3.68
N PRO A 171 -6.29 11.90 -3.06
CA PRO A 171 -5.39 11.97 -1.92
C PRO A 171 -5.78 10.99 -0.82
N TYR A 172 -4.81 10.22 -0.33
CA TYR A 172 -5.02 9.18 0.67
C TYR A 172 -4.00 9.29 1.80
N CYS A 173 -4.47 9.16 3.04
CA CYS A 173 -3.64 9.18 4.24
C CYS A 173 -3.46 7.75 4.76
N LEU A 174 -2.23 7.25 4.75
CA LEU A 174 -1.91 5.90 5.25
C LEU A 174 -2.10 5.75 6.76
N GLU A 175 -1.83 6.80 7.54
CA GLU A 175 -1.95 6.75 9.01
C GLU A 175 -3.42 6.75 9.46
N CYS A 176 -4.24 7.60 8.85
CA CYS A 176 -5.69 7.65 9.13
C CYS A 176 -6.52 6.63 8.33
N GLU A 177 -5.88 5.94 7.39
CA GLU A 177 -6.50 4.96 6.48
C GLU A 177 -7.75 5.49 5.76
N THR A 178 -7.66 6.71 5.24
CA THR A 178 -8.81 7.40 4.66
C THR A 178 -8.42 8.33 3.51
N VAL A 179 -9.35 8.50 2.56
CA VAL A 179 -9.23 9.50 1.49
C VAL A 179 -9.60 10.88 1.99
N TYR A 180 -9.10 11.91 1.31
CA TYR A 180 -9.48 13.29 1.54
C TYR A 180 -9.47 14.07 0.23
N GLN A 181 -10.33 15.08 0.08
CA GLN A 181 -10.38 15.88 -1.14
C GLN A 181 -9.31 16.99 -1.15
N ARG A 182 -9.07 17.62 0.01
CA ARG A 182 -8.08 18.68 0.19
C ARG A 182 -7.34 18.51 1.52
N PRO A 183 -6.03 18.81 1.62
CA PRO A 183 -5.28 18.68 2.87
C PRO A 183 -5.91 19.43 4.05
N GLN A 184 -6.56 20.57 3.80
CA GLN A 184 -7.25 21.38 4.82
C GLN A 184 -8.51 20.71 5.39
N GLN A 185 -9.07 19.74 4.68
CA GLN A 185 -10.25 18.97 5.11
C GLN A 185 -9.86 17.65 5.80
N HIS A 186 -8.57 17.34 5.84
CA HIS A 186 -8.08 16.20 6.60
C HIS A 186 -8.01 16.54 8.09
N SER A 187 -8.02 15.52 8.95
CA SER A 187 -7.99 15.71 10.40
C SER A 187 -6.84 16.63 10.83
N ALA A 188 -7.18 17.68 11.59
CA ALA A 188 -6.22 18.62 12.15
C ALA A 188 -5.29 17.97 13.20
N THR A 189 -5.65 16.80 13.71
CA THR A 189 -4.83 16.03 14.67
C THR A 189 -3.91 15.02 14.00
N CYS A 190 -4.08 14.76 12.70
CA CYS A 190 -3.26 13.81 11.97
C CYS A 190 -1.84 14.38 11.77
N ARG A 191 -0.83 13.60 12.17
CA ARG A 191 0.58 13.96 12.07
C ARG A 191 1.31 13.22 10.94
N ALA A 192 0.55 12.62 10.02
CA ALA A 192 1.08 11.79 8.97
C ALA A 192 1.99 12.53 7.99
N HIS A 193 3.04 11.84 7.57
CA HIS A 193 3.97 12.26 6.52
C HIS A 193 3.31 12.08 5.13
N CYS A 194 3.05 13.14 4.33
CA CYS A 194 2.59 12.94 2.93
C CYS A 194 3.77 12.50 2.07
N LEU A 195 3.68 11.32 1.50
CA LEU A 195 4.80 10.70 0.79
C LEU A 195 4.98 11.21 -0.65
N ASN A 196 4.06 12.08 -1.11
CA ASN A 196 4.13 12.74 -2.42
C ASN A 196 4.41 14.26 -2.34
N CYS A 197 4.23 14.87 -1.16
CA CYS A 197 4.15 16.32 -1.00
C CYS A 197 4.52 16.85 0.39
N SER A 198 4.83 15.94 1.31
CA SER A 198 4.92 16.09 2.77
C SER A 198 3.73 16.79 3.51
N ARG A 199 2.50 17.06 2.96
CA ARG A 199 1.37 17.70 3.70
C ARG A 199 0.25 16.81 4.27
N VAL A 200 -0.10 16.97 5.56
CA VAL A 200 -1.35 16.50 6.19
C VAL A 200 -1.88 17.48 7.25
N GLY A 201 -3.14 17.89 7.16
CA GLY A 201 -3.71 18.98 7.97
C GLY A 201 -3.24 20.38 7.50
N PRO A 202 -3.81 21.49 8.04
CA PRO A 202 -3.78 22.79 7.36
C PRO A 202 -2.38 23.40 7.11
N LEU A 203 -1.30 22.87 7.70
CA LEU A 203 0.04 23.47 7.61
C LEU A 203 1.27 22.54 7.55
N TYR A 204 1.15 21.22 7.53
CA TYR A 204 2.31 20.32 7.32
C TYR A 204 2.38 19.94 5.84
N PRO A 205 3.55 19.80 5.14
CA PRO A 205 4.87 20.14 5.65
C PRO A 205 5.05 21.62 5.31
N CYS A 206 6.26 22.12 5.29
CA CYS A 206 6.50 23.53 5.05
C CYS A 206 6.05 24.03 3.65
N PRO A 207 5.70 25.33 3.52
CA PRO A 207 5.85 26.02 2.24
C PRO A 207 7.35 26.05 1.85
N PRO A 208 7.71 25.99 0.55
CA PRO A 208 9.08 26.28 0.14
C PRO A 208 9.33 27.77 0.37
N ARG A 209 10.40 28.13 1.10
CA ARG A 209 11.00 29.46 0.91
C ARG A 209 12.33 29.28 0.17
N ASN A 210 12.21 29.54 -1.13
CA ASN A 210 13.21 29.86 -2.14
C ASN A 210 14.13 28.72 -2.60
N ASN A 211 13.70 28.03 -3.67
CA ASN A 211 14.42 27.93 -4.96
C ASN A 211 13.96 26.67 -5.72
N PHE A 212 12.74 26.73 -6.27
CA PHE A 212 12.36 25.89 -7.40
C PHE A 212 12.93 26.54 -8.67
N PHE A 213 13.84 25.83 -9.34
CA PHE A 213 14.53 26.16 -10.60
C PHE A 213 15.61 27.26 -10.54
N GLN A 214 16.85 26.88 -10.20
CA GLN A 214 17.98 27.34 -11.00
C GLN A 214 18.45 26.18 -11.86
N LYS A 215 18.43 26.44 -13.18
CA LYS A 215 18.99 25.59 -14.23
C LYS A 215 20.42 25.18 -13.88
N MET A 216 20.74 23.92 -14.14
CA MET A 216 22.01 23.57 -14.78
C MET A 216 21.67 22.95 -16.13
#